data_AF-A0A965EX26-F1
#
_entry.id   AF-A0A965EX26-F1
#
_cell.length_a   1.000
_cell.length_b   1.000
_cell.length_c   1.000
_cell.angle_alpha   90.00
_cell.angle_beta   90.00
_cell.angle_gamma   90.00
#
_symmetry.space_group_name_H-M   'P 1'
#
loop_
_entity.id
_entity.type
_entity.pdbx_description
1 polymer ?
#
loop_
_entity_poly.entity_id
_entity_poly.type
_entity_poly.pdbx_seq_one_letter_code
_entity_poly.pdbx_strand_id
1 'polypeptide(L)'
;AIPDILFAIIMSASYRDTWFGQQMGGLLLLFSALAIFGWEGLARLIRGQVLSLKQKEFIEAARTLGATDARIMWKHIVPNTLAPVIVSLAFGVPSAIIGEAGLSFIGLGVRPPTASWGNMLQDGLSSIYSQTTLIIAPALCVALLLLAFTFLGDGLRDALDPRMKQ
;
A
#
# COMPACT_ATOMS: atom_id res chain seq x y z
N ALA A 1 -12.54 -12.13 -4.36
CA ALA A 1 -11.94 -11.32 -3.29
C ALA A 1 -12.93 -10.21 -2.98
N ILE A 2 -13.42 -10.11 -1.75
CA ILE A 2 -14.21 -8.94 -1.32
C ILE A 2 -13.25 -7.74 -1.47
N PRO A 3 -13.63 -6.63 -2.13
CA PRO A 3 -12.70 -5.52 -2.32
C PRO A 3 -12.29 -4.96 -0.97
N ASP A 4 -10.99 -4.96 -0.66
CA ASP A 4 -10.42 -4.43 0.60
C ASP A 4 -10.86 -2.98 0.87
N ILE A 5 -11.13 -2.25 -0.22
CA ILE A 5 -11.71 -0.92 -0.24
C ILE A 5 -13.07 -0.90 0.49
N LEU A 6 -13.95 -1.89 0.31
CA LEU A 6 -15.26 -1.93 0.98
C LEU A 6 -15.12 -2.06 2.50
N PHE A 7 -14.18 -2.87 3.00
CA PHE A 7 -13.93 -2.98 4.44
C PHE A 7 -13.34 -1.69 5.00
N ALA A 8 -12.39 -1.08 4.27
CA ALA A 8 -11.85 0.22 4.66
C ALA A 8 -12.93 1.31 4.68
N ILE A 9 -13.89 1.29 3.75
CA ILE A 9 -15.08 2.16 3.77
C ILE A 9 -15.90 1.92 5.03
N ILE A 10 -16.35 0.68 5.28
CA ILE A 10 -17.24 0.38 6.40
C ILE A 10 -16.58 0.76 7.72
N MET A 11 -15.29 0.48 7.87
CA MET A 11 -14.54 0.81 9.09
C MET A 11 -14.34 2.33 9.21
N SER A 12 -13.87 3.00 8.17
CA SER A 12 -13.68 4.46 8.21
C SER A 12 -14.98 5.26 8.33
N ALA A 13 -16.11 4.73 7.87
CA ALA A 13 -17.43 5.35 8.01
C ALA A 13 -18.05 5.07 9.39
N SER A 14 -17.96 3.83 9.89
CA SER A 14 -18.51 3.44 11.19
C SER A 14 -17.79 4.09 12.37
N TYR A 15 -16.45 4.15 12.31
CA TYR A 15 -15.64 4.73 13.39
C TYR A 15 -15.45 6.24 13.26
N ARG A 16 -15.92 6.86 12.17
CA ARG A 16 -15.73 8.31 11.90
C ARG A 16 -16.23 9.21 13.03
N ASP A 17 -17.46 8.96 13.47
CA ASP A 17 -18.17 9.82 14.42
C ASP A 17 -17.94 9.37 15.88
N THR A 18 -17.19 8.29 16.09
CA THR A 18 -16.79 7.86 17.43
C THR A 18 -15.64 8.70 17.96
N TRP A 19 -15.51 8.75 19.30
CA TRP A 19 -14.38 9.41 19.97
C TRP A 19 -13.01 8.95 19.42
N PHE A 20 -12.88 7.67 19.06
CA PHE A 20 -11.67 7.12 18.46
C PHE A 20 -11.35 7.73 17.09
N GLY A 21 -12.36 7.89 16.22
CA GLY A 21 -12.20 8.51 14.90
C GLY A 21 -11.81 9.98 14.97
N GLN A 22 -12.36 10.72 15.95
CA GLN A 22 -11.99 12.12 16.17
C GLN A 22 -10.55 12.29 16.66
N GLN A 23 -10.03 11.35 17.47
CA GLN A 23 -8.65 11.40 17.97
C GLN A 23 -7.61 11.01 16.93
N MET A 24 -7.89 10.01 16.09
CA MET A 24 -6.94 9.57 15.05
C MET A 24 -6.86 10.56 13.89
N GLY A 25 -7.91 11.33 13.63
CA GLY A 25 -8.02 12.13 12.41
C GLY A 25 -8.39 11.27 11.19
N GLY A 26 -9.00 11.90 10.18
CA GLY A 26 -9.65 11.16 9.10
C GLY A 26 -8.71 10.40 8.16
N LEU A 27 -7.54 10.97 7.83
CA LEU A 27 -6.56 10.32 6.96
C LEU A 27 -5.86 9.13 7.65
N LEU A 28 -5.48 9.27 8.92
CA LEU A 28 -4.82 8.18 9.65
C LEU A 28 -5.79 7.02 9.90
N LEU A 29 -7.06 7.30 10.22
CA LEU A 29 -8.10 6.27 10.33
C LEU A 29 -8.24 5.49 9.01
N LEU A 30 -8.32 6.20 7.88
CA LEU A 30 -8.48 5.59 6.56
C LEU A 30 -7.27 4.73 6.17
N PHE A 31 -6.05 5.26 6.29
CA PHE A 31 -4.85 4.50 5.94
C PHE A 31 -4.63 3.31 6.87
N SER A 32 -4.96 3.44 8.16
CA SER A 32 -4.92 2.32 9.10
C SER A 32 -5.91 1.23 8.70
N ALA A 33 -7.12 1.60 8.30
CA ALA A 33 -8.10 0.65 7.79
C ALA A 33 -7.58 -0.06 6.53
N LEU A 34 -7.08 0.70 5.55
CA LEU A 34 -6.49 0.13 4.32
C LEU A 34 -5.33 -0.82 4.63
N ALA A 35 -4.46 -0.50 5.60
CA ALA A 35 -3.36 -1.37 6.00
C ALA A 35 -3.86 -2.67 6.67
N ILE A 36 -4.82 -2.58 7.59
CA ILE A 36 -5.38 -3.73 8.34
C ILE A 36 -6.19 -4.66 7.44
N PHE A 37 -6.73 -4.19 6.33
CA PHE A 37 -7.46 -5.04 5.38
C PHE A 37 -6.60 -5.46 4.17
N GLY A 38 -5.64 -4.65 3.75
CA GLY A 38 -4.77 -4.93 2.60
C GLY A 38 -3.59 -5.86 2.89
N TRP A 39 -3.27 -6.16 4.15
CA TRP A 39 -2.14 -7.04 4.50
C TRP A 39 -2.30 -8.50 4.04
N GLU A 40 -3.51 -8.97 3.77
CA GLU A 40 -3.78 -10.37 3.42
C GLU A 40 -3.05 -10.80 2.14
N GLY A 41 -3.05 -9.93 1.12
CA GLY A 41 -2.34 -10.16 -0.14
C GLY A 41 -0.84 -10.27 0.06
N LEU A 42 -0.26 -9.35 0.85
CA LEU A 42 1.17 -9.37 1.18
C LEU A 42 1.55 -10.61 2.01
N ALA A 43 0.73 -10.99 2.99
CA ALA A 43 0.94 -12.18 3.81
C ALA A 43 0.91 -13.46 2.96
N ARG A 44 -0.02 -13.56 2.00
CA ARG A 44 -0.10 -14.69 1.06
C ARG A 44 1.12 -14.75 0.14
N LEU A 45 1.58 -13.59 -0.35
CA LEU A 45 2.80 -13.48 -1.15
C LEU A 45 4.02 -13.97 -0.37
N ILE A 46 4.22 -13.48 0.85
CA ILE A 46 5.34 -13.89 1.72
C ILE A 46 5.27 -15.40 1.97
N ARG A 47 4.09 -15.94 2.29
CA ARG A 47 3.92 -17.38 2.51
C ARG A 47 4.32 -18.20 1.27
N GLY A 48 3.95 -17.75 0.08
CA GLY A 48 4.36 -18.39 -1.18
C GLY A 48 5.88 -18.36 -1.38
N GLN A 49 6.52 -17.21 -1.13
CA GLN A 49 7.98 -17.07 -1.21
C GLN A 49 8.70 -17.96 -0.20
N VAL A 50 8.23 -18.01 1.05
CA VAL A 50 8.78 -18.87 2.10
C VAL A 50 8.66 -20.35 1.71
N LEU A 51 7.51 -20.79 1.19
CA LEU A 51 7.31 -22.18 0.79
C LEU A 51 8.24 -22.56 -0.37
N SER A 52 8.40 -21.68 -1.37
CA SER A 52 9.31 -21.88 -2.49
C SER A 52 10.77 -21.91 -2.04
N LEU A 53 11.20 -20.97 -1.19
CA LEU A 53 12.58 -20.92 -0.70
C LEU A 53 12.93 -22.13 0.14
N LYS A 54 12.00 -22.64 0.97
CA LYS A 54 12.22 -23.83 1.82
C LYS A 54 12.56 -25.09 1.03
N GLN A 55 12.15 -25.19 -0.23
CA GLN A 55 12.41 -26.34 -1.10
C GLN A 55 13.71 -26.19 -1.93
N LYS A 56 14.48 -25.12 -1.75
CA LYS A 56 15.74 -24.93 -2.49
C LYS A 56 16.89 -25.72 -1.89
N GLU A 57 17.78 -26.21 -2.78
CA GLU A 57 18.93 -27.06 -2.43
C GLU A 57 19.86 -26.43 -1.38
N PHE A 58 20.05 -25.11 -1.38
CA PHE A 58 20.90 -24.45 -0.37
C PHE A 58 20.30 -24.48 1.04
N ILE A 59 18.96 -24.52 1.18
CA ILE A 59 18.29 -24.69 2.47
C ILE A 59 18.45 -26.13 2.94
N GLU A 60 18.32 -27.09 2.03
CA GLU A 60 18.51 -28.50 2.33
C GLU A 60 19.95 -28.79 2.75
N ALA A 61 20.94 -28.26 2.03
CA ALA A 61 22.35 -28.33 2.40
C ALA A 61 22.65 -27.65 3.76
N ALA A 62 22.02 -26.50 4.05
CA ALA A 62 22.17 -25.86 5.36
C ALA A 62 21.62 -26.74 6.49
N ARG A 63 20.50 -27.46 6.24
CA ARG A 63 19.90 -28.38 7.20
C ARG A 63 20.77 -29.62 7.42
N THR A 64 21.35 -30.19 6.37
CA THR A 64 22.28 -31.35 6.50
C THR A 64 23.55 -30.99 7.27
N LEU A 65 24.00 -29.74 7.18
CA LEU A 65 25.11 -29.19 7.98
C LEU A 65 24.71 -28.85 9.44
N GLY A 66 23.50 -29.18 9.88
CA GLY A 66 23.04 -28.99 11.26
C GLY A 66 22.58 -27.57 11.59
N ALA A 67 22.24 -26.72 10.61
CA ALA A 67 21.67 -25.40 10.89
C ALA A 67 20.28 -25.52 11.53
N THR A 68 20.05 -24.76 12.61
CA THR A 68 18.74 -24.66 13.25
C THR A 68 17.75 -23.89 12.38
N ASP A 69 16.45 -24.18 12.53
CA ASP A 69 15.40 -23.50 11.76
C ASP A 69 15.42 -21.97 11.95
N ALA A 70 15.76 -21.49 13.15
CA ALA A 70 15.91 -20.05 13.42
C ALA A 70 17.07 -19.43 12.61
N ARG A 71 18.20 -20.12 12.50
CA ARG A 71 19.35 -19.68 11.69
C ARG A 71 18.99 -19.67 10.21
N ILE A 72 18.28 -20.67 9.74
CA ILE A 72 17.79 -20.75 8.35
C ILE A 72 16.82 -19.58 8.07
N MET A 73 15.88 -19.32 8.99
CA MET A 73 14.90 -18.25 8.87
C MET A 73 15.56 -16.88 8.71
N TRP A 74 16.41 -16.48 9.66
CA TRP A 74 16.98 -15.12 9.67
C TRP A 74 18.12 -14.92 8.67
N LYS A 75 18.91 -15.95 8.37
CA LYS A 75 20.06 -15.82 7.47
C LYS A 75 19.71 -16.06 6.00
N HIS A 76 18.70 -16.88 5.72
CA HIS A 76 18.36 -17.28 4.35
C HIS A 76 16.95 -16.86 3.95
N ILE A 77 15.92 -17.18 4.73
CA ILE A 77 14.54 -16.93 4.30
C ILE A 77 14.22 -15.44 4.33
N VAL A 78 14.32 -14.79 5.49
CA VAL A 78 13.94 -13.38 5.67
C VAL A 78 14.64 -12.47 4.65
N PRO A 79 15.98 -12.50 4.49
CA PRO A 79 16.67 -11.62 3.53
C PRO A 79 16.23 -11.84 2.08
N ASN A 80 15.97 -13.09 1.67
CA ASN A 80 15.52 -13.39 0.31
C ASN A 80 14.05 -13.00 0.08
N THR A 81 13.21 -13.01 1.11
CA THR A 81 11.81 -12.56 1.02
C THR A 81 11.64 -11.05 1.13
N LEU A 82 12.62 -10.31 1.65
CA LEU A 82 12.51 -8.86 1.79
C LEU A 82 12.43 -8.14 0.45
N ALA A 83 13.15 -8.61 -0.57
CA ALA A 83 13.14 -8.02 -1.91
C ALA A 83 11.71 -7.89 -2.49
N PRO A 84 10.94 -8.98 -2.66
CA PRO A 84 9.57 -8.88 -3.16
C PRO A 84 8.62 -8.14 -2.21
N VAL A 85 8.88 -8.14 -0.90
CA VAL A 85 8.09 -7.37 0.07
C VAL A 85 8.26 -5.86 -0.14
N ILE A 86 9.50 -5.39 -0.26
CA ILE A 86 9.81 -3.97 -0.49
C ILE A 86 9.16 -3.48 -1.79
N VAL A 87 9.28 -4.27 -2.85
CA VAL A 87 8.64 -3.96 -4.14
C VAL A 87 7.12 -3.89 -4.00
N SER A 88 6.50 -4.87 -3.32
CA SER A 88 5.05 -4.86 -3.10
C SER A 88 4.59 -3.66 -2.28
N LEU A 89 5.37 -3.22 -1.29
CA LEU A 89 5.07 -2.04 -0.49
C LEU A 89 5.18 -0.74 -1.31
N ALA A 90 6.13 -0.67 -2.25
CA ALA A 90 6.29 0.48 -3.12
C ALA A 90 5.05 0.74 -3.99
N PHE A 91 4.42 -0.32 -4.52
CA PHE A 91 3.14 -0.23 -5.25
C PHE A 91 1.91 -0.08 -4.35
N GLY A 92 2.03 -0.40 -3.07
CA GLY A 92 0.96 -0.24 -2.08
C GLY A 92 0.59 1.23 -1.85
N VAL A 93 1.57 2.14 -1.85
CA VAL A 93 1.33 3.57 -1.63
C VAL A 93 0.47 4.21 -2.74
N PRO A 94 0.82 4.08 -4.05
CA PRO A 94 -0.04 4.51 -5.14
C PRO A 94 -1.46 3.94 -5.07
N SER A 95 -1.57 2.64 -4.74
CA SER A 95 -2.85 1.96 -4.62
C SER A 95 -3.72 2.56 -3.52
N ALA A 96 -3.13 2.91 -2.37
CA ALA A 96 -3.84 3.55 -1.25
C ALA A 96 -4.31 4.97 -1.60
N ILE A 97 -3.51 5.74 -2.34
CA ILE A 97 -3.87 7.09 -2.79
C ILE A 97 -5.05 7.05 -3.76
N ILE A 98 -5.02 6.13 -4.73
CA ILE A 98 -6.14 5.94 -5.66
C ILE A 98 -7.40 5.50 -4.90
N GLY A 99 -7.23 4.62 -3.91
CA GLY A 99 -8.29 4.23 -2.99
C GLY A 99 -8.94 5.44 -2.31
N GLU A 100 -8.15 6.27 -1.63
CA GLU A 100 -8.65 7.49 -0.97
C GLU A 100 -9.33 8.44 -1.95
N ALA A 101 -8.70 8.74 -3.08
CA ALA A 101 -9.25 9.66 -4.08
C ALA A 101 -10.58 9.16 -4.66
N GLY A 102 -10.70 7.84 -4.92
CA GLY A 102 -11.94 7.22 -5.37
C GLY A 102 -13.06 7.32 -4.33
N LEU A 103 -12.74 7.15 -3.04
CA LEU A 103 -13.70 7.31 -1.94
C LEU A 103 -14.15 8.75 -1.77
N SER A 104 -13.22 9.69 -1.87
CA SER A 104 -13.51 11.11 -1.81
C SER A 104 -14.37 11.56 -2.98
N PHE A 105 -14.13 11.04 -4.20
CA PHE A 105 -14.98 11.32 -5.35
C PHE A 105 -16.46 10.92 -5.14
N ILE A 106 -16.74 9.78 -4.49
CA ILE A 106 -18.10 9.33 -4.17
C ILE A 106 -18.67 9.94 -2.87
N GLY A 107 -17.97 10.90 -2.25
CA GLY A 107 -18.42 11.58 -1.02
C GLY A 107 -18.27 10.77 0.27
N LEU A 108 -17.58 9.63 0.21
CA LEU A 108 -17.21 8.81 1.36
C LEU A 108 -15.79 9.11 1.86
N GLY A 109 -15.14 10.11 1.27
CA GLY A 109 -13.83 10.62 1.65
C GLY A 109 -13.76 11.15 3.07
N VAL A 110 -12.57 11.61 3.40
CA VAL A 110 -12.32 12.34 4.65
C VAL A 110 -13.19 13.60 4.66
N ARG A 111 -13.67 14.09 5.81
CA ARG A 111 -14.43 15.35 5.85
C ARG A 111 -13.54 16.50 6.32
N PRO A 112 -13.86 17.76 5.96
CA PRO A 112 -13.24 18.93 6.58
C PRO A 112 -13.25 18.79 8.12
N PRO A 113 -12.17 19.17 8.85
CA PRO A 113 -11.09 20.09 8.47
C PRO A 113 -9.86 19.44 7.81
N THR A 114 -9.79 18.12 7.67
CA THR A 114 -8.61 17.46 7.10
C THR A 114 -8.60 17.62 5.59
N ALA A 115 -7.60 18.33 5.06
CA ALA A 115 -7.40 18.47 3.62
C ALA A 115 -6.87 17.14 3.04
N SER A 116 -7.57 16.61 2.04
CA SER A 116 -7.10 15.51 1.20
C SER A 116 -7.20 15.89 -0.27
N TRP A 117 -6.29 15.36 -1.09
CA TRP A 117 -6.29 15.65 -2.52
C TRP A 117 -7.54 15.11 -3.21
N GLY A 118 -8.10 13.98 -2.75
CA GLY A 118 -9.39 13.48 -3.22
C GLY A 118 -10.54 14.46 -2.99
N ASN A 119 -10.61 15.09 -1.82
CA ASN A 119 -11.63 16.10 -1.53
C ASN A 119 -11.43 17.38 -2.36
N MET A 120 -10.17 17.83 -2.51
CA MET A 120 -9.87 19.00 -3.34
C MET A 120 -10.31 18.79 -4.81
N LEU A 121 -10.14 17.57 -5.32
CA LEU A 121 -10.64 17.18 -6.64
C LEU A 121 -12.18 17.20 -6.68
N GLN A 122 -12.84 16.66 -5.66
CA GLN A 122 -14.30 16.65 -5.56
C GLN A 122 -14.87 18.07 -5.50
N ASP A 123 -14.32 18.92 -4.63
CA ASP A 123 -14.73 20.32 -4.46
C ASP A 123 -14.49 21.11 -5.74
N GLY A 124 -13.36 20.88 -6.40
CA GLY A 124 -13.04 21.54 -7.66
C GLY A 124 -14.05 21.25 -8.76
N LEU A 125 -14.62 20.04 -8.85
CA LEU A 125 -15.63 19.69 -9.87
C LEU A 125 -16.87 20.60 -9.79
N SER A 126 -17.29 20.97 -8.58
CA SER A 126 -18.41 21.90 -8.37
C SER A 126 -18.10 23.31 -8.90
N SER A 127 -16.82 23.67 -8.94
CA SER A 127 -16.30 24.98 -9.34
C SER A 127 -15.60 24.95 -10.71
N ILE A 128 -15.82 23.92 -11.53
CA ILE A 128 -15.07 23.72 -12.78
C ILE A 128 -15.24 24.89 -13.76
N TYR A 129 -16.45 25.47 -13.80
CA TYR A 129 -16.81 26.59 -14.68
C TYR A 129 -16.35 27.95 -14.15
N SER A 130 -16.06 28.07 -12.85
CA SER A 130 -15.67 29.33 -12.22
C SER A 130 -14.16 29.41 -11.94
N GLN A 131 -13.54 28.31 -11.53
CA GLN A 131 -12.15 28.23 -11.09
C GLN A 131 -11.53 26.87 -11.42
N THR A 132 -11.27 26.63 -12.70
CA THR A 132 -10.68 25.36 -13.19
C THR A 132 -9.33 25.02 -12.54
N THR A 133 -8.56 26.04 -12.11
CA THR A 133 -7.28 25.86 -11.41
C THR A 133 -7.40 25.03 -10.13
N LEU A 134 -8.56 25.08 -9.44
CA LEU A 134 -8.81 24.32 -8.22
C LEU A 134 -8.84 22.81 -8.43
N ILE A 135 -9.17 22.34 -9.64
CA ILE A 135 -9.09 20.92 -10.00
C ILE A 135 -7.70 20.57 -10.51
N ILE A 136 -7.15 21.40 -11.42
CA ILE A 136 -5.93 21.06 -12.16
C ILE A 136 -4.74 20.93 -11.21
N ALA A 137 -4.62 21.82 -10.21
CA ALA A 137 -3.50 21.78 -9.26
C ALA A 137 -3.43 20.45 -8.47
N PRO A 138 -4.47 20.04 -7.71
CA PRO A 138 -4.43 18.76 -7.00
C PRO A 138 -4.37 17.56 -7.96
N ALA A 139 -4.97 17.63 -9.15
CA ALA A 139 -4.89 16.56 -10.14
C ALA A 139 -3.45 16.32 -10.60
N LEU A 140 -2.72 17.39 -10.91
CA LEU A 140 -1.32 17.32 -11.32
C LEU A 140 -0.43 16.81 -10.18
N CYS A 141 -0.64 17.28 -8.95
CA CYS A 141 0.10 16.81 -7.78
C CYS A 141 -0.09 15.32 -7.54
N VAL A 142 -1.33 14.82 -7.59
CA VAL A 142 -1.63 13.39 -7.46
C VAL A 142 -0.96 12.61 -8.59
N ALA A 143 -1.10 13.06 -9.84
CA ALA A 143 -0.52 12.37 -10.99
C ALA A 143 1.01 12.27 -10.89
N LEU A 144 1.69 13.37 -10.56
CA LEU A 144 3.14 13.39 -10.38
C LEU A 144 3.58 12.49 -9.24
N LEU A 145 2.86 12.50 -8.12
CA LEU A 145 3.20 11.67 -6.97
C LEU A 145 2.99 10.18 -7.28
N LEU A 146 1.90 9.82 -7.94
CA LEU A 146 1.66 8.45 -8.41
C LEU A 146 2.75 7.98 -9.36
N LEU A 147 3.15 8.81 -10.33
CA LEU A 147 4.24 8.50 -11.25
C LEU A 147 5.56 8.32 -10.51
N ALA A 148 5.90 9.22 -9.59
CA ALA A 148 7.13 9.15 -8.82
C ALA A 148 7.23 7.85 -7.99
N PHE A 149 6.15 7.47 -7.30
CA PHE A 149 6.14 6.23 -6.52
C PHE A 149 6.11 4.97 -7.41
N THR A 150 5.43 5.02 -8.55
CA THR A 150 5.42 3.90 -9.51
C THR A 150 6.82 3.67 -10.08
N PHE A 151 7.48 4.72 -10.55
CA PHE A 151 8.86 4.64 -11.04
C PHE A 151 9.85 4.24 -9.95
N LEU A 152 9.65 4.70 -8.72
CA LEU A 152 10.43 4.24 -7.57
C LEU A 152 10.23 2.73 -7.35
N GLY A 153 8.99 2.24 -7.46
CA GLY A 153 8.66 0.82 -7.34
C GLY A 153 9.32 -0.02 -8.44
N ASP A 154 9.30 0.45 -9.68
CA ASP A 154 9.99 -0.19 -10.80
C ASP A 154 11.51 -0.17 -10.59
N GLY A 155 12.09 0.97 -10.19
CA GLY A 155 13.53 1.07 -9.91
C GLY A 155 13.98 0.18 -8.75
N LEU A 156 13.17 0.07 -7.68
CA LEU A 156 13.40 -0.86 -6.58
C LEU A 156 13.31 -2.31 -7.05
N ARG A 157 12.32 -2.62 -7.90
CA ARG A 157 12.17 -3.95 -8.49
C ARG A 157 13.38 -4.32 -9.32
N ASP A 158 13.84 -3.43 -10.19
CA ASP A 158 15.00 -3.68 -11.04
C ASP A 158 16.28 -3.83 -10.22
N ALA A 159 16.48 -3.00 -9.19
CA ALA A 159 17.63 -3.09 -8.31
C ALA A 159 17.63 -4.38 -7.45
N LEU A 160 16.44 -4.88 -7.11
CA LEU A 160 16.25 -6.06 -6.27
C LEU A 160 16.03 -7.35 -7.07
N ASP A 161 15.84 -7.30 -8.40
CA ASP A 161 15.68 -8.48 -9.24
C ASP A 161 17.06 -9.15 -9.45
N PRO A 162 17.31 -10.31 -8.83
CA PRO A 162 18.61 -10.97 -8.93
C PRO A 162 18.83 -11.63 -10.29
N ARG A 163 17.83 -11.63 -11.19
CA ARG A 163 17.93 -12.21 -12.54
C ARG A 163 18.75 -11.37 -13.52
N MET A 164 19.07 -10.12 -13.21
CA MET A 164 19.94 -9.28 -14.04
C MET A 164 21.44 -9.62 -13.92
N LYS A 165 21.81 -10.59 -13.06
CA LYS A 165 23.20 -11.03 -12.85
C LYS A 165 23.49 -12.46 -13.32
N GLN A 166 22.63 -13.06 -14.16
CA GLN A 166 22.95 -14.33 -14.83
C GLN A 166 23.54 -14.09 -16.21
#